data_AF-A0AAW2VIT2-F1
#
_entry.id   AF-A0AAW2VIT2-F1
#
_cell.length_a   1.000
_cell.length_b   1.000
_cell.length_c   1.000
_cell.angle_alpha   90.00
_cell.angle_beta   90.00
_cell.angle_gamma   90.00
#
_symmetry.space_group_name_H-M   'P 1'
#
loop_
_entity.id
_entity.type
_entity.pdbx_description
1 polymer ?
#
loop_
_entity_poly.entity_id
_entity_poly.type
_entity_poly.pdbx_seq_one_letter_code
_entity_poly.pdbx_strand_id
1 'polypeptide(L)'
;MDRWSGVLRIQLHPDTSTFYRVAASLGLSSSRKNLAVPSGNAIFFSGDRVERTENPVIERLSDPQKIAEILVSKFGGSINAYVVEASIFNGPFAVYKDFIPSVNEHGEPKSYDATGFPASTSLGLLLSKFLAEAKNVILGKQKEPYQAEQSSFLCKPKTALLGFSKGGTVLNQLITEFGYSEVQSTEFSTQANKIVSIVGLASKEDDCIIPTSKEDLFNSIAEIHYVDVGLNCEGAYLTDKDVIDRISEHLTQRASGIRFFFHGTPRQWCDERRIWIRKEKDALVRLLKKAAHKNMGKLHLRERLYFPGKLPDLQMHFEIIDIMDVS
;
A
#
# COMPACT_ATOMS: atom_id res chain seq x y z
N MET A 1 -17.37 -4.84 -15.41
CA MET A 1 -15.98 -5.15 -15.82
C MET A 1 -15.67 -6.51 -15.22
N ASP A 2 -15.32 -7.49 -16.05
CA ASP A 2 -14.92 -8.80 -15.54
C ASP A 2 -13.62 -8.66 -14.76
N ARG A 3 -13.42 -9.53 -13.76
CA ARG A 3 -12.27 -9.46 -12.86
C ARG A 3 -11.67 -10.83 -12.63
N TRP A 4 -10.35 -10.89 -12.53
CA TRP A 4 -9.67 -12.03 -11.94
C TRP A 4 -9.46 -11.74 -10.46
N SER A 5 -9.83 -12.70 -9.60
CA SER A 5 -9.56 -12.65 -8.17
C SER A 5 -8.86 -13.92 -7.75
N GLY A 6 -7.78 -13.79 -6.98
CA GLY A 6 -6.99 -14.94 -6.54
C GLY A 6 -5.89 -14.57 -5.57
N VAL A 7 -5.28 -15.60 -4.99
CA VAL A 7 -4.16 -15.49 -4.06
C VAL A 7 -2.95 -16.20 -4.65
N LEU A 8 -1.83 -15.51 -4.76
CA LEU A 8 -0.56 -16.07 -5.23
C LEU A 8 0.50 -16.02 -4.14
N ARG A 9 1.42 -16.98 -4.19
CA ARG A 9 2.59 -17.04 -3.31
C ARG A 9 3.80 -16.55 -4.09
N ILE A 10 4.34 -15.41 -3.71
CA ILE A 10 5.42 -14.75 -4.44
C ILE A 10 6.71 -14.81 -3.63
N GLN A 11 7.76 -15.34 -4.25
CA GLN A 11 9.09 -15.39 -3.67
C GLN A 11 9.86 -14.12 -4.04
N LEU A 12 10.19 -13.29 -3.04
CA LEU A 12 10.85 -12.01 -3.29
C LEU A 12 12.33 -12.18 -3.63
N HIS A 13 13.04 -13.04 -2.90
CA HIS A 13 14.45 -13.37 -3.15
C HIS A 13 14.59 -14.85 -3.50
N PRO A 14 15.30 -15.22 -4.59
CA PRO A 14 15.46 -16.61 -5.02
C PRO A 14 16.05 -17.53 -3.92
N ASP A 15 16.91 -16.97 -3.07
CA ASP A 15 17.68 -17.72 -2.08
C ASP A 15 16.93 -17.95 -0.76
N THR A 16 15.69 -17.44 -0.62
CA THR A 16 14.91 -17.57 0.61
C THR A 16 13.73 -18.51 0.43
N SER A 17 13.48 -19.40 1.41
CA SER A 17 12.29 -20.27 1.43
C SER A 17 10.99 -19.55 1.80
N THR A 18 11.02 -18.23 2.04
CA THR A 18 9.88 -17.43 2.47
C THR A 18 9.11 -16.88 1.28
N PHE A 19 7.78 -16.83 1.40
CA PHE A 19 6.89 -16.37 0.35
C PHE A 19 5.93 -15.34 0.90
N TYR A 20 5.71 -14.27 0.15
CA TYR A 20 4.59 -13.37 0.37
C TYR A 20 3.31 -14.01 -0.15
N ARG A 21 2.25 -13.98 0.66
CA ARG A 21 0.90 -14.23 0.16
C ARG A 21 0.31 -12.90 -0.27
N VAL A 22 -0.04 -12.80 -1.54
CA VAL A 22 -0.67 -11.62 -2.12
C VAL A 22 -2.01 -12.04 -2.70
N ALA A 23 -3.10 -11.52 -2.13
CA ALA A 23 -4.40 -11.60 -2.77
C ALA A 23 -4.59 -10.40 -3.68
N ALA A 24 -5.23 -10.57 -4.82
CA ALA A 24 -5.60 -9.45 -5.66
C ALA A 24 -6.95 -9.64 -6.31
N SER A 25 -7.54 -8.50 -6.69
CA SER A 25 -8.64 -8.43 -7.64
C SER A 25 -8.21 -7.49 -8.77
N LEU A 26 -8.09 -8.02 -9.98
CA LEU A 26 -7.58 -7.32 -11.16
C LEU A 26 -8.68 -7.18 -12.22
N GLY A 27 -8.81 -6.00 -12.81
CA GLY A 27 -9.71 -5.76 -13.93
C GLY A 27 -9.27 -6.53 -15.19
N LEU A 28 -10.23 -7.11 -15.91
CA LEU A 28 -10.00 -7.76 -17.20
C LEU A 28 -10.55 -6.89 -18.34
N SER A 29 -9.81 -6.85 -19.44
CA SER A 29 -10.26 -6.22 -20.68
C SER A 29 -11.39 -7.04 -21.32
N SER A 30 -12.35 -6.36 -21.95
CA SER A 30 -13.48 -6.99 -22.63
C SER A 30 -13.08 -7.62 -23.98
N SER A 31 -11.99 -7.16 -24.60
CA SER A 31 -11.61 -7.59 -25.96
C SER A 31 -10.75 -8.85 -25.99
N ARG A 32 -10.01 -9.13 -24.92
CA ARG A 32 -9.16 -10.32 -24.73
C ARG A 32 -9.12 -10.58 -23.23
N LYS A 33 -9.03 -11.85 -22.78
CA LYS A 33 -8.82 -12.22 -21.36
C LYS A 33 -7.42 -11.79 -20.89
N ASN A 34 -7.13 -10.50 -21.00
CA ASN A 34 -5.91 -9.83 -20.61
C ASN A 34 -6.29 -8.78 -19.55
N LEU A 35 -5.29 -8.27 -18.85
CA LEU A 35 -5.50 -7.27 -17.80
C LEU A 35 -5.93 -5.93 -18.40
N ALA A 36 -6.90 -5.29 -17.77
CA ALA A 36 -7.28 -3.92 -18.07
C ALA A 36 -6.32 -2.93 -17.37
N VAL A 37 -6.07 -1.80 -18.01
CA VAL A 37 -5.38 -0.66 -17.37
C VAL A 37 -6.31 -0.08 -16.30
N PRO A 38 -5.91 -0.08 -15.02
CA PRO A 38 -6.78 0.41 -13.95
C PRO A 38 -6.74 1.95 -13.87
N SER A 39 -7.79 2.56 -13.32
CA SER A 39 -7.77 3.98 -12.97
C SER A 39 -6.87 4.27 -11.75
N GLY A 40 -6.57 3.24 -10.96
CA GLY A 40 -5.72 3.31 -9.78
C GLY A 40 -5.51 1.95 -9.13
N ASN A 41 -4.60 1.90 -8.16
CA ASN A 41 -4.24 0.74 -7.37
C ASN A 41 -4.54 0.99 -5.89
N ALA A 42 -5.22 0.07 -5.22
CA ALA A 42 -5.32 0.04 -3.77
C ALA A 42 -4.42 -1.09 -3.24
N ILE A 43 -3.39 -0.75 -2.47
CA ILE A 43 -2.43 -1.71 -1.91
C ILE A 43 -2.59 -1.71 -0.40
N PHE A 44 -3.00 -2.84 0.15
CA PHE A 44 -3.29 -3.02 1.57
C PHE A 44 -2.26 -3.96 2.21
N PHE A 45 -1.57 -3.48 3.24
CA PHE A 45 -0.68 -4.29 4.06
C PHE A 45 -1.43 -4.78 5.30
N SER A 46 -1.46 -6.10 5.48
CA SER A 46 -2.15 -6.74 6.60
C SER A 46 -1.36 -6.61 7.91
N GLY A 47 -2.01 -6.94 9.02
CA GLY A 47 -1.39 -6.92 10.33
C GLY A 47 -1.07 -8.31 10.87
N ASP A 48 -1.02 -8.38 12.20
CA ASP A 48 -0.92 -9.65 12.92
C ASP A 48 -2.11 -10.55 12.61
N ARG A 49 -1.85 -11.86 12.59
CA ARG A 49 -2.89 -12.87 12.41
C ARG A 49 -3.65 -13.10 13.69
N VAL A 50 -4.95 -13.23 13.52
CA VAL A 50 -5.85 -13.74 14.53
C VAL A 50 -6.61 -14.89 13.88
N GLU A 51 -6.41 -16.10 14.39
CA GLU A 51 -7.00 -17.32 13.83
C GLU A 51 -7.88 -18.01 14.87
N ARG A 52 -8.88 -18.77 14.40
CA ARG A 52 -9.74 -19.64 15.22
C ARG A 52 -10.45 -18.89 16.32
N THR A 53 -10.97 -17.71 15.99
CA THR A 53 -11.73 -16.88 16.93
C THR A 53 -13.17 -17.34 17.11
N GLU A 54 -13.67 -18.19 16.21
CA GLU A 54 -15.10 -18.53 16.04
C GLU A 54 -16.00 -17.30 15.78
N ASN A 55 -15.40 -16.12 15.61
CA ASN A 55 -16.11 -14.90 15.29
C ASN A 55 -16.18 -14.73 13.76
N PRO A 56 -17.37 -14.85 13.14
CA PRO A 56 -17.50 -14.84 11.68
C PRO A 56 -17.07 -13.51 11.04
N VAL A 57 -17.12 -12.40 11.78
CA VAL A 57 -16.66 -11.09 11.29
C VAL A 57 -15.14 -11.08 11.20
N ILE A 58 -14.44 -11.57 12.23
CA ILE A 58 -12.98 -11.63 12.24
C ILE A 58 -12.48 -12.60 11.17
N GLU A 59 -13.04 -13.82 11.11
CA GLU A 59 -12.60 -14.82 10.10
C GLU A 59 -12.79 -14.30 8.67
N ARG A 60 -13.93 -13.62 8.39
CA ARG A 60 -14.17 -12.99 7.08
C ARG A 60 -13.18 -11.88 6.77
N LEU A 61 -12.85 -11.04 7.75
CA LEU A 61 -11.99 -9.87 7.57
C LEU A 61 -10.50 -10.17 7.80
N SER A 62 -10.16 -11.41 8.13
CA SER A 62 -8.82 -11.99 8.06
C SER A 62 -8.53 -12.62 6.68
N ASP A 63 -9.54 -12.87 5.86
CA ASP A 63 -9.35 -13.43 4.50
C ASP A 63 -8.85 -12.34 3.54
N PRO A 64 -7.62 -12.45 3.01
CA PRO A 64 -7.05 -11.43 2.12
C PRO A 64 -7.80 -11.32 0.80
N GLN A 65 -8.43 -12.38 0.29
CA GLN A 65 -9.25 -12.29 -0.91
C GLN A 65 -10.51 -11.47 -0.64
N LYS A 66 -11.11 -11.65 0.54
CA LYS A 66 -12.29 -10.87 0.94
C LYS A 66 -11.96 -9.40 1.14
N ILE A 67 -10.80 -9.09 1.73
CA ILE A 67 -10.32 -7.71 1.84
C ILE A 67 -10.16 -7.08 0.45
N ALA A 68 -9.59 -7.79 -0.53
CA ALA A 68 -9.42 -7.27 -1.89
C ALA A 68 -10.77 -6.91 -2.54
N GLU A 69 -11.81 -7.73 -2.34
CA GLU A 69 -13.18 -7.42 -2.80
C GLU A 69 -13.74 -6.16 -2.14
N ILE A 70 -13.55 -6.00 -0.82
CA ILE A 70 -13.99 -4.82 -0.09
C ILE A 70 -13.31 -3.56 -0.63
N LEU A 71 -12.01 -3.62 -0.91
CA LEU A 71 -11.26 -2.49 -1.49
C LEU A 71 -11.82 -2.09 -2.86
N VAL A 72 -12.11 -3.05 -3.75
CA VAL A 72 -12.75 -2.75 -5.05
C VAL A 72 -14.13 -2.14 -4.85
N SER A 73 -14.92 -2.63 -3.91
CA SER A 73 -16.24 -2.05 -3.60
C SER A 73 -16.14 -0.61 -3.06
N LYS A 74 -15.06 -0.26 -2.38
CA LYS A 74 -14.85 1.06 -1.76
C LYS A 74 -14.24 2.08 -2.72
N PHE A 75 -13.19 1.70 -3.45
CA PHE A 75 -12.48 2.59 -4.37
C PHE A 75 -13.05 2.59 -5.79
N GLY A 76 -13.92 1.63 -6.12
CA GLY A 76 -14.63 1.54 -7.40
C GLY A 76 -14.13 0.42 -8.31
N GLY A 77 -15.01 -0.04 -9.20
CA GLY A 77 -14.77 -1.21 -10.05
C GLY A 77 -13.64 -1.06 -11.10
N SER A 78 -13.09 0.14 -11.29
CA SER A 78 -12.01 0.43 -12.24
C SER A 78 -10.60 0.38 -11.63
N ILE A 79 -10.48 0.17 -10.32
CA ILE A 79 -9.18 0.02 -9.65
C ILE A 79 -8.72 -1.45 -9.65
N ASN A 80 -7.43 -1.68 -9.45
CA ASN A 80 -6.90 -2.97 -9.02
C ASN A 80 -6.64 -2.95 -7.51
N ALA A 81 -6.94 -4.05 -6.83
CA ALA A 81 -6.72 -4.18 -5.39
C ALA A 81 -5.69 -5.28 -5.11
N TYR A 82 -4.76 -5.01 -4.20
CA TYR A 82 -3.72 -5.92 -3.75
C TYR A 82 -3.73 -5.96 -2.22
N VAL A 83 -3.70 -7.15 -1.63
CA VAL A 83 -3.63 -7.38 -0.18
C VAL A 83 -2.38 -8.19 0.09
N VAL A 84 -1.41 -7.57 0.75
CA VAL A 84 -0.08 -8.10 1.03
C VAL A 84 0.01 -8.52 2.51
N GLU A 85 0.16 -9.81 2.75
CA GLU A 85 0.52 -10.35 4.06
C GLU A 85 2.03 -10.35 4.25
N ALA A 86 2.51 -10.34 5.50
CA ALA A 86 3.92 -10.57 5.79
C ALA A 86 4.38 -11.94 5.27
N SER A 87 5.64 -12.03 4.84
CA SER A 87 6.24 -13.30 4.39
C SER A 87 6.59 -14.24 5.55
N ILE A 88 6.69 -13.69 6.76
CA ILE A 88 7.04 -14.40 7.99
C ILE A 88 6.07 -14.00 9.09
N PHE A 89 5.67 -14.99 9.88
CA PHE A 89 4.94 -14.80 11.12
C PHE A 89 5.69 -15.50 12.25
N ASN A 90 5.91 -14.81 13.36
CA ASN A 90 6.38 -15.42 14.60
C ASN A 90 5.17 -15.57 15.53
N GLY A 91 4.59 -16.77 15.59
CA GLY A 91 3.26 -16.94 16.16
C GLY A 91 2.23 -16.09 15.40
N PRO A 92 1.43 -15.23 16.06
CA PRO A 92 0.50 -14.34 15.38
C PRO A 92 1.17 -13.09 14.76
N PHE A 93 2.42 -12.78 15.13
CA PHE A 93 3.02 -11.49 14.84
C PHE A 93 3.57 -11.43 13.42
N ALA A 94 3.10 -10.46 12.63
CA ALA A 94 3.56 -10.24 11.26
C ALA A 94 4.96 -9.62 11.26
N VAL A 95 5.87 -10.13 10.41
CA VAL A 95 7.26 -9.63 10.34
C VAL A 95 7.60 -9.19 8.92
N TYR A 96 7.68 -7.86 8.72
CA TYR A 96 7.93 -7.21 7.42
C TYR A 96 9.43 -6.92 7.19
N LYS A 97 10.31 -7.92 7.36
CA LYS A 97 11.77 -7.73 7.31
C LYS A 97 12.33 -7.21 5.98
N ASP A 98 11.67 -7.53 4.85
CA ASP A 98 12.15 -7.09 3.54
C ASP A 98 11.73 -5.64 3.25
N PHE A 99 10.77 -5.11 4.01
CA PHE A 99 10.31 -3.73 3.92
C PHE A 99 11.01 -2.87 4.96
N ILE A 100 11.19 -3.38 6.18
CA ILE A 100 11.70 -2.65 7.34
C ILE A 100 13.03 -3.29 7.77
N PRO A 101 14.19 -2.61 7.55
CA PRO A 101 15.51 -3.21 7.78
C PRO A 101 15.79 -3.67 9.20
N SER A 102 15.17 -3.02 10.20
CA SER A 102 15.44 -3.26 11.61
C SER A 102 14.16 -3.54 12.38
N VAL A 103 13.81 -4.82 12.50
CA VAL A 103 12.68 -5.32 13.29
C VAL A 103 13.14 -6.29 14.37
N ASN A 104 12.42 -6.36 15.49
CA ASN A 104 12.60 -7.41 16.49
C ASN A 104 11.89 -8.72 16.07
N GLU A 105 11.93 -9.73 16.95
CA GLU A 105 11.31 -11.04 16.71
C GLU A 105 9.78 -11.01 16.55
N HIS A 106 9.13 -9.95 17.05
CA HIS A 106 7.68 -9.70 16.93
C HIS A 106 7.35 -8.76 15.76
N GLY A 107 8.32 -8.43 14.92
CA GLY A 107 8.14 -7.55 13.77
C GLY A 107 8.00 -6.07 14.13
N GLU A 108 8.35 -5.67 15.35
CA GLU A 108 8.29 -4.27 15.78
C GLU A 108 9.54 -3.52 15.29
N PRO A 109 9.36 -2.34 14.65
CA PRO A 109 10.46 -1.56 14.11
C PRO A 109 11.27 -0.91 15.24
N LYS A 110 12.60 -0.93 15.13
CA LYS A 110 13.48 -0.12 16.00
C LYS A 110 13.55 1.33 15.51
N SER A 111 13.54 1.52 14.21
CA SER A 111 13.54 2.81 13.51
C SER A 111 13.05 2.61 12.08
N TYR A 112 12.68 3.70 11.43
CA TYR A 112 12.44 3.75 10.00
C TYR A 112 13.63 4.40 9.32
N ASP A 113 14.19 3.74 8.30
CA ASP A 113 15.44 4.17 7.65
C ASP A 113 15.29 4.12 6.13
N ALA A 114 15.43 5.27 5.47
CA ALA A 114 15.32 5.38 4.02
C ALA A 114 16.52 4.81 3.25
N THR A 115 17.62 4.47 3.94
CA THR A 115 18.86 3.98 3.31
C THR A 115 18.58 2.74 2.47
N GLY A 116 18.87 2.83 1.16
CA GLY A 116 18.67 1.73 0.22
C GLY A 116 17.22 1.52 -0.22
N PHE A 117 16.27 2.35 0.22
CA PHE A 117 14.86 2.31 -0.22
C PHE A 117 14.20 0.91 -0.11
N PRO A 118 14.28 0.24 1.05
CA PRO A 118 13.90 -1.16 1.21
C PRO A 118 12.42 -1.42 0.91
N ALA A 119 11.49 -0.63 1.45
CA ALA A 119 10.06 -0.87 1.27
C ALA A 119 9.58 -0.57 -0.15
N SER A 120 10.03 0.52 -0.77
CA SER A 120 9.64 0.87 -2.14
C SER A 120 10.22 -0.11 -3.16
N THR A 121 11.48 -0.52 -2.98
CA THR A 121 12.13 -1.53 -3.84
C THR A 121 11.45 -2.89 -3.69
N SER A 122 11.22 -3.34 -2.45
CA SER A 122 10.53 -4.61 -2.17
C SER A 122 9.11 -4.61 -2.69
N LEU A 123 8.37 -3.50 -2.59
CA LEU A 123 7.02 -3.39 -3.12
C LEU A 123 7.00 -3.47 -4.66
N GLY A 124 7.86 -2.71 -5.34
CA GLY A 124 7.95 -2.74 -6.80
C GLY A 124 8.29 -4.14 -7.32
N LEU A 125 9.28 -4.79 -6.70
CA LEU A 125 9.66 -6.16 -7.06
C LEU A 125 8.54 -7.16 -6.77
N LEU A 126 7.86 -7.05 -5.63
CA LEU A 126 6.74 -7.92 -5.26
C LEU A 126 5.59 -7.81 -6.26
N LEU A 127 5.19 -6.57 -6.61
CA LEU A 127 4.10 -6.33 -7.55
C LEU A 127 4.45 -6.80 -8.97
N SER A 128 5.69 -6.55 -9.43
CA SER A 128 6.15 -7.01 -10.75
C SER A 128 6.14 -8.53 -10.85
N LYS A 129 6.68 -9.24 -9.86
CA LYS A 129 6.64 -10.70 -9.80
C LYS A 129 5.22 -11.24 -9.71
N PHE A 130 4.37 -10.61 -8.89
CA PHE A 130 2.97 -10.97 -8.79
C PHE A 130 2.25 -10.83 -10.14
N LEU A 131 2.46 -9.71 -10.83
CA LEU A 131 1.82 -9.43 -12.11
C LEU A 131 2.24 -10.42 -13.19
N ALA A 132 3.52 -10.77 -13.25
CA ALA A 132 4.03 -11.80 -14.16
C ALA A 132 3.35 -13.16 -13.92
N GLU A 133 3.25 -13.58 -12.66
CA GLU A 133 2.60 -14.85 -12.28
C GLU A 133 1.09 -14.81 -12.55
N ALA A 134 0.42 -13.70 -12.21
CA ALA A 134 -1.02 -13.52 -12.47
C ALA A 134 -1.33 -13.56 -13.98
N LYS A 135 -0.49 -12.92 -14.81
CA LYS A 135 -0.60 -13.00 -16.27
C LYS A 135 -0.50 -14.45 -16.75
N ASN A 136 0.46 -15.22 -16.24
CA ASN A 136 0.59 -16.65 -16.59
C ASN A 136 -0.67 -17.46 -16.21
N VAL A 137 -1.23 -17.22 -15.03
CA VAL A 137 -2.46 -17.90 -14.55
C VAL A 137 -3.68 -17.51 -15.38
N ILE A 138 -3.81 -16.22 -15.74
CA ILE A 138 -4.93 -15.70 -16.53
C ILE A 138 -4.85 -16.19 -17.99
N LEU A 139 -3.64 -16.18 -18.58
CA LEU A 139 -3.37 -16.56 -19.97
C LEU A 139 -3.22 -18.07 -20.19
N GLY A 140 -2.93 -18.86 -19.14
CA GLY A 140 -2.78 -20.32 -19.17
C GLY A 140 -4.00 -21.11 -19.66
N LYS A 141 -5.01 -20.43 -20.23
CA LYS A 141 -6.17 -20.99 -20.91
C LYS A 141 -6.16 -20.92 -22.45
N GLN A 142 -5.19 -20.28 -23.13
CA GLN A 142 -5.00 -20.41 -24.60
C GLN A 142 -3.58 -20.01 -25.09
N LYS A 143 -3.07 -20.74 -26.10
CA LYS A 143 -1.89 -20.40 -26.92
C LYS A 143 -2.35 -19.62 -28.15
N GLU A 144 -2.41 -18.29 -28.11
CA GLU A 144 -2.46 -17.50 -29.35
C GLU A 144 -1.54 -16.27 -29.29
N PRO A 145 -0.98 -15.85 -30.44
CA PRO A 145 0.05 -14.80 -30.48
C PRO A 145 -0.55 -13.41 -30.29
N TYR A 146 0.22 -12.59 -29.58
CA TYR A 146 -0.08 -11.22 -29.21
C TYR A 146 -0.10 -10.27 -30.43
N GLN A 147 -1.16 -9.47 -30.59
CA GLN A 147 -1.12 -8.23 -31.38
C GLN A 147 -1.46 -7.05 -30.46
N ALA A 148 -0.49 -6.16 -30.23
CA ALA A 148 -0.64 -5.02 -29.33
C ALA A 148 -1.66 -4.01 -29.88
N GLU A 149 -2.73 -3.74 -29.13
CA GLU A 149 -3.54 -2.54 -29.34
C GLU A 149 -2.94 -1.42 -28.50
N GLN A 150 -2.50 -0.35 -29.16
CA GLN A 150 -1.98 0.84 -28.51
C GLN A 150 -3.15 1.62 -27.90
N SER A 151 -3.47 1.37 -26.63
CA SER A 151 -4.34 2.27 -25.88
C SER A 151 -3.52 3.48 -25.43
N SER A 152 -3.76 4.63 -26.05
CA SER A 152 -3.15 5.91 -25.68
C SER A 152 -3.78 6.46 -24.38
N PHE A 153 -3.59 5.78 -23.26
CA PHE A 153 -3.91 6.36 -21.95
C PHE A 153 -2.67 7.06 -21.38
N LEU A 154 -2.72 8.40 -21.40
CA LEU A 154 -1.65 9.30 -20.96
C LEU A 154 -1.55 9.47 -19.44
N CYS A 155 -2.34 8.75 -18.63
CA CYS A 155 -2.39 8.94 -17.18
C CYS A 155 -1.96 7.67 -16.45
N LYS A 156 -0.84 7.74 -15.71
CA LYS A 156 -0.39 6.65 -14.83
C LYS A 156 -1.43 6.42 -13.73
N PRO A 157 -1.77 5.17 -13.37
CA PRO A 157 -2.72 4.88 -12.30
C PRO A 157 -2.26 5.49 -10.97
N LYS A 158 -3.18 6.08 -10.22
CA LYS A 158 -2.90 6.57 -8.87
C LYS A 158 -2.84 5.42 -7.88
N THR A 159 -2.06 5.55 -6.82
CA THR A 159 -1.90 4.53 -5.79
C THR A 159 -2.44 5.02 -4.45
N ALA A 160 -3.33 4.22 -3.86
CA ALA A 160 -3.76 4.32 -2.48
C ALA A 160 -3.03 3.23 -1.67
N LEU A 161 -2.30 3.64 -0.64
CA LEU A 161 -1.61 2.74 0.28
C LEU A 161 -2.41 2.64 1.57
N LEU A 162 -2.68 1.42 2.03
CA LEU A 162 -3.42 1.14 3.25
C LEU A 162 -2.58 0.23 4.15
N GLY A 163 -2.50 0.58 5.43
CA GLY A 163 -1.76 -0.19 6.43
C GLY A 163 -2.69 -0.53 7.57
N PHE A 164 -3.02 -1.81 7.71
CA PHE A 164 -3.90 -2.29 8.76
C PHE A 164 -3.12 -2.86 9.94
N SER A 165 -3.45 -2.45 11.16
CA SER A 165 -2.79 -2.97 12.37
C SER A 165 -1.26 -2.82 12.24
N LYS A 166 -0.49 -3.92 12.25
CA LYS A 166 0.96 -3.89 12.04
C LYS A 166 1.38 -3.45 10.63
N GLY A 167 0.54 -3.61 9.61
CA GLY A 167 0.82 -3.14 8.25
C GLY A 167 1.03 -1.62 8.15
N GLY A 168 0.62 -0.85 9.16
CA GLY A 168 0.94 0.58 9.28
C GLY A 168 2.44 0.88 9.37
N THR A 169 3.25 -0.06 9.83
CA THR A 169 4.72 0.14 9.89
C THR A 169 5.35 0.13 8.50
N VAL A 170 4.79 -0.62 7.55
CA VAL A 170 5.20 -0.56 6.14
C VAL A 170 4.89 0.81 5.55
N LEU A 171 3.75 1.42 5.90
CA LEU A 171 3.44 2.78 5.49
C LEU A 171 4.45 3.78 6.05
N ASN A 172 4.76 3.70 7.34
CA ASN A 172 5.75 4.57 7.96
C ASN A 172 7.09 4.48 7.25
N GLN A 173 7.54 3.27 6.90
CA GLN A 173 8.77 3.07 6.16
C GLN A 173 8.71 3.65 4.73
N LEU A 174 7.61 3.43 3.99
CA LEU A 174 7.41 4.00 2.65
C LEU A 174 7.37 5.54 2.67
N ILE A 175 6.76 6.13 3.70
CA ILE A 175 6.67 7.57 3.89
C ILE A 175 8.04 8.16 4.22
N THR A 176 8.81 7.49 5.08
CA THR A 176 10.21 7.84 5.35
C THR A 176 11.01 7.82 4.06
N GLU A 177 10.97 6.74 3.29
CA GLU A 177 11.64 6.66 1.99
C GLU A 177 11.20 7.76 1.01
N PHE A 178 9.90 8.07 0.95
CA PHE A 178 9.39 9.14 0.10
C PHE A 178 9.97 10.51 0.50
N GLY A 179 10.06 10.81 1.80
CA GLY A 179 10.67 12.04 2.29
C GLY A 179 12.15 12.18 1.91
N TYR A 180 12.87 11.07 1.76
CA TYR A 180 14.29 11.06 1.38
C TYR A 180 14.53 10.76 -0.10
N SER A 181 13.47 10.66 -0.92
CA SER A 181 13.63 10.53 -2.37
C SER A 181 14.24 11.79 -2.96
N GLU A 182 14.91 11.69 -4.12
CA GLU A 182 15.38 12.88 -4.81
C GLU A 182 14.20 13.61 -5.43
N VAL A 183 14.14 14.92 -5.22
CA VAL A 183 13.13 15.75 -5.87
C VAL A 183 13.51 15.84 -7.35
N GLN A 184 12.75 15.19 -8.22
CA GLN A 184 12.92 15.37 -9.66
C GLN A 184 12.58 16.82 -10.00
N SER A 185 13.58 17.60 -10.40
CA SER A 185 13.33 18.88 -11.05
C SER A 185 12.48 18.60 -12.28
N THR A 186 11.34 19.27 -12.40
CA THR A 186 10.61 19.40 -13.67
C THR A 186 11.43 20.25 -14.65
N GLU A 187 12.66 19.85 -14.96
CA GLU A 187 13.22 20.15 -16.25
C GLU A 187 12.49 19.24 -17.24
N PHE A 188 11.77 19.85 -18.17
CA PHE A 188 11.15 19.15 -19.28
C PHE A 188 12.19 18.23 -19.91
N SER A 189 12.09 16.92 -19.64
CA SER A 189 12.79 15.93 -20.44
C SER A 189 12.14 15.95 -21.82
N THR A 190 12.65 16.85 -22.66
CA THR A 190 12.46 16.82 -24.10
C THR A 190 12.77 15.41 -24.57
N GLN A 191 11.73 14.74 -25.07
CA GLN A 191 11.62 13.65 -26.06
C GLN A 191 12.88 13.02 -26.74
N ALA A 192 14.06 13.00 -26.13
CA ALA A 192 15.30 12.60 -26.78
C ALA A 192 15.82 11.21 -26.34
N ASN A 193 15.40 10.66 -25.20
CA ASN A 193 15.95 9.38 -24.71
C ASN A 193 15.10 8.14 -25.07
N LYS A 194 14.23 8.23 -26.08
CA LYS A 194 13.37 7.12 -26.50
C LYS A 194 14.04 6.05 -27.38
N ILE A 195 15.37 6.13 -27.61
CA ILE A 195 16.06 5.29 -28.62
C ILE A 195 16.88 4.13 -28.03
N VAL A 196 17.08 3.99 -26.72
CA VAL A 196 17.93 2.91 -26.16
C VAL A 196 17.19 2.05 -25.13
N SER A 197 16.25 1.23 -25.60
CA SER A 197 15.89 -0.04 -24.94
C SER A 197 15.06 -0.92 -25.88
N ILE A 198 15.64 -1.26 -27.04
CA ILE A 198 15.19 -2.39 -27.89
C ILE A 198 15.77 -3.69 -27.31
N VAL A 199 15.57 -3.95 -26.01
CA VAL A 199 15.83 -5.26 -25.38
C VAL A 199 14.92 -5.35 -24.15
N GLY A 200 13.74 -5.98 -24.28
CA GLY A 200 12.82 -6.23 -23.16
C GLY A 200 11.38 -5.84 -23.47
N LEU A 201 10.70 -6.63 -24.29
CA LEU A 201 9.33 -6.38 -24.74
C LEU A 201 8.25 -6.50 -23.63
N ALA A 202 8.64 -6.80 -22.38
CA ALA A 202 7.74 -6.95 -21.23
C ALA A 202 7.58 -5.68 -20.38
N SER A 203 8.36 -4.61 -20.63
CA SER A 203 8.49 -3.49 -19.68
C SER A 203 7.46 -2.36 -19.83
N LYS A 204 6.86 -2.13 -21.00
CA LYS A 204 6.01 -0.93 -21.22
C LYS A 204 4.54 -1.08 -20.77
N GLU A 205 4.03 -2.30 -20.67
CA GLU A 205 2.63 -2.54 -20.31
C GLU A 205 2.43 -2.66 -18.79
N ASP A 206 3.43 -3.20 -18.09
CA ASP A 206 3.41 -3.31 -16.62
C ASP A 206 3.42 -1.93 -15.97
N ASP A 207 4.18 -0.98 -16.56
CA ASP A 207 4.22 0.44 -16.18
C ASP A 207 2.84 1.12 -16.20
N CYS A 208 1.89 0.57 -16.98
CA CYS A 208 0.52 1.07 -17.05
C CYS A 208 -0.43 0.41 -16.06
N ILE A 209 -0.02 -0.66 -15.37
CA ILE A 209 -0.86 -1.39 -14.40
C ILE A 209 -0.38 -1.12 -12.97
N ILE A 210 0.92 -1.22 -12.73
CA ILE A 210 1.55 -1.07 -11.41
C ILE A 210 2.75 -0.14 -11.49
N PRO A 211 3.15 0.49 -10.38
CA PRO A 211 4.46 1.13 -10.30
C PRO A 211 5.57 0.06 -10.33
N THR A 212 6.51 0.21 -11.26
CA THR A 212 7.64 -0.72 -11.49
C THR A 212 8.97 -0.20 -10.93
N SER A 213 9.05 1.09 -10.58
CA SER A 213 10.19 1.75 -9.95
C SER A 213 9.80 2.49 -8.67
N LYS A 214 10.78 2.87 -7.85
CA LYS A 214 10.54 3.67 -6.63
C LYS A 214 10.02 5.07 -6.98
N GLU A 215 10.56 5.68 -8.04
CA GLU A 215 10.11 6.98 -8.54
C GLU A 215 8.66 6.91 -9.01
N ASP A 216 8.30 5.87 -9.78
CA ASP A 216 6.94 5.66 -10.25
C ASP A 216 5.97 5.40 -9.09
N LEU A 217 6.40 4.58 -8.12
CA LEU A 217 5.62 4.35 -6.91
C LEU A 217 5.34 5.68 -6.21
N PHE A 218 6.39 6.43 -5.83
CA PHE A 218 6.19 7.68 -5.12
C PHE A 218 5.34 8.66 -5.92
N ASN A 219 5.57 8.79 -7.23
CA ASN A 219 4.80 9.69 -8.12
C ASN A 219 3.34 9.29 -8.27
N SER A 220 3.03 8.00 -8.14
CA SER A 220 1.66 7.50 -8.18
C SER A 220 0.88 7.67 -6.86
N ILE A 221 1.56 7.77 -5.70
CA ILE A 221 0.88 7.86 -4.39
C ILE A 221 -0.02 9.09 -4.36
N ALA A 222 -1.31 8.84 -4.17
CA ALA A 222 -2.34 9.86 -3.99
C ALA A 222 -2.96 9.80 -2.60
N GLU A 223 -2.98 8.63 -1.97
CA GLU A 223 -3.67 8.40 -0.70
C GLU A 223 -2.90 7.46 0.21
N ILE A 224 -2.94 7.74 1.50
CA ILE A 224 -2.32 6.95 2.56
C ILE A 224 -3.34 6.77 3.68
N HIS A 225 -3.73 5.53 3.94
CA HIS A 225 -4.73 5.17 4.95
C HIS A 225 -4.09 4.36 6.06
N TYR A 226 -4.01 4.96 7.24
CA TYR A 226 -3.75 4.23 8.48
C TYR A 226 -5.06 3.61 8.97
N VAL A 227 -5.17 2.28 8.94
CA VAL A 227 -6.38 1.53 9.31
C VAL A 227 -6.14 0.82 10.64
N ASP A 228 -6.67 1.38 11.72
CA ASP A 228 -6.58 0.84 13.08
C ASP A 228 -5.18 0.33 13.47
N VAL A 229 -4.18 1.14 13.14
CA VAL A 229 -2.77 0.81 13.31
C VAL A 229 -2.41 0.75 14.80
N GLY A 230 -1.61 -0.25 15.15
CA GLY A 230 -1.17 -0.46 16.52
C GLY A 230 0.05 -1.36 16.62
N LEU A 231 0.83 -1.14 17.68
CA LEU A 231 2.01 -1.90 18.06
C LEU A 231 2.01 -2.10 19.59
N ASN A 232 2.84 -3.03 20.08
CA ASN A 232 3.03 -3.21 21.53
C ASN A 232 4.19 -2.35 22.08
N CYS A 233 4.83 -1.54 21.22
CA CYS A 233 5.81 -0.53 21.55
C CYS A 233 5.58 0.76 20.74
N GLU A 234 6.39 1.79 21.02
CA GLU A 234 6.46 3.02 20.23
C GLU A 234 6.82 2.74 18.76
N GLY A 235 6.46 3.67 17.87
CA GLY A 235 6.70 3.60 16.43
C GLY A 235 5.49 3.18 15.59
N ALA A 236 4.28 3.19 16.14
CA ALA A 236 3.05 2.89 15.41
C ALA A 236 2.74 3.96 14.35
N TYR A 237 3.08 5.21 14.62
CA TYR A 237 2.99 6.32 13.65
C TYR A 237 4.30 7.12 13.59
N LEU A 238 4.60 7.70 12.43
CA LEU A 238 5.77 8.57 12.28
C LEU A 238 5.65 9.84 13.13
N THR A 239 6.69 10.12 13.90
CA THR A 239 6.83 11.37 14.68
C THR A 239 8.02 12.21 14.23
N ASP A 240 8.74 11.77 13.20
CA ASP A 240 9.87 12.48 12.64
C ASP A 240 9.40 13.70 11.83
N LYS A 241 9.74 14.89 12.32
CA LYS A 241 9.38 16.15 11.67
C LYS A 241 10.10 16.34 10.34
N ASP A 242 11.35 15.89 10.21
CA ASP A 242 12.17 16.15 9.03
C ASP A 242 11.66 15.35 7.84
N VAL A 243 11.20 14.12 8.07
CA VAL A 243 10.48 13.32 7.05
C VAL A 243 9.25 14.08 6.53
N ILE A 244 8.41 14.61 7.43
CA ILE A 244 7.16 15.28 7.03
C ILE A 244 7.43 16.62 6.33
N ASP A 245 8.41 17.40 6.80
CA ASP A 245 8.80 18.65 6.14
C ASP A 245 9.36 18.37 4.73
N ARG A 246 10.17 17.32 4.54
CA ARG A 246 10.65 16.93 3.22
C ARG A 246 9.53 16.49 2.29
N ILE A 247 8.56 15.70 2.76
CA ILE A 247 7.38 15.34 1.96
C ILE A 247 6.62 16.60 1.53
N SER A 248 6.48 17.55 2.44
CA SER A 248 5.85 18.82 2.11
C SER A 248 6.60 19.54 0.98
N GLU A 249 7.92 19.62 1.07
CA GLU A 249 8.75 20.21 0.01
C GLU A 249 8.56 19.50 -1.34
N HIS A 250 8.61 18.17 -1.37
CA HIS A 250 8.36 17.38 -2.59
C HIS A 250 7.00 17.71 -3.24
N LEU A 251 5.95 17.82 -2.43
CA LEU A 251 4.60 18.11 -2.92
C LEU A 251 4.47 19.51 -3.53
N THR A 252 5.29 20.49 -3.11
CA THR A 252 5.28 21.83 -3.72
C THR A 252 5.62 21.78 -5.21
N GLN A 253 6.45 20.83 -5.63
CA GLN A 253 6.88 20.65 -7.02
C GLN A 253 5.94 19.74 -7.83
N ARG A 254 5.08 18.98 -7.18
CA ARG A 254 4.13 18.08 -7.86
C ARG A 254 2.89 18.78 -8.40
N ALA A 255 2.31 18.24 -9.48
CA ALA A 255 1.00 18.70 -9.96
C ALA A 255 -0.15 18.29 -9.02
N SER A 256 -0.05 17.11 -8.39
CA SER A 256 -1.09 16.54 -7.54
C SER A 256 -0.68 16.48 -6.06
N GLY A 257 -1.66 16.65 -5.18
CA GLY A 257 -1.50 16.48 -3.75
C GLY A 257 -1.64 15.04 -3.26
N ILE A 258 -1.42 14.85 -1.95
CA ILE A 258 -1.60 13.58 -1.23
C ILE A 258 -2.63 13.77 -0.11
N ARG A 259 -3.46 12.74 0.09
CA ARG A 259 -4.45 12.67 1.17
C ARG A 259 -4.03 11.63 2.22
N PHE A 260 -4.00 12.04 3.48
CA PHE A 260 -3.80 11.16 4.62
C PHE A 260 -5.14 10.87 5.30
N PHE A 261 -5.44 9.60 5.50
CA PHE A 261 -6.62 9.16 6.23
C PHE A 261 -6.20 8.39 7.48
N PHE A 262 -6.79 8.77 8.61
CA PHE A 262 -6.61 8.10 9.88
C PHE A 262 -7.95 7.48 10.28
N HIS A 263 -8.01 6.15 10.20
CA HIS A 263 -9.15 5.37 10.62
C HIS A 263 -8.77 4.64 11.90
N GLY A 264 -9.53 4.82 12.97
CA GLY A 264 -9.26 4.10 14.21
C GLY A 264 -10.49 3.79 15.02
N THR A 265 -10.32 2.85 15.93
CA THR A 265 -11.33 2.38 16.86
C THR A 265 -10.95 2.70 18.30
N PRO A 266 -11.89 2.65 19.26
CA PRO A 266 -11.58 2.69 20.68
C PRO A 266 -10.52 1.66 21.09
N ARG A 267 -10.45 0.50 20.43
CA ARG A 267 -9.44 -0.52 20.73
C ARG A 267 -8.00 -0.08 20.51
N GLN A 268 -7.72 0.80 19.56
CA GLN A 268 -6.36 1.32 19.36
C GLN A 268 -6.20 2.72 19.95
N TRP A 269 -7.14 3.64 19.68
CA TRP A 269 -6.98 5.04 20.06
C TRP A 269 -7.37 5.37 21.51
N CYS A 270 -8.11 4.48 22.18
CA CYS A 270 -8.49 4.64 23.58
C CYS A 270 -7.83 3.60 24.51
N ASP A 271 -6.86 2.84 24.02
CA ASP A 271 -6.13 1.88 24.84
C ASP A 271 -5.15 2.58 25.78
N GLU A 272 -5.48 2.60 27.08
CA GLU A 272 -4.66 3.23 28.12
C GLU A 272 -3.31 2.51 28.32
N ARG A 273 -3.24 1.20 28.04
CA ARG A 273 -1.99 0.42 28.16
C ARG A 273 -1.05 0.68 27.00
N ARG A 274 -1.58 1.13 25.87
CA ARG A 274 -0.84 1.44 24.64
C ARG A 274 -1.01 2.89 24.23
N ILE A 275 -0.92 3.79 25.22
CA ILE A 275 -1.16 5.24 25.07
C ILE A 275 -0.30 5.91 23.99
N TRP A 276 0.86 5.34 23.67
CA TRP A 276 1.74 5.82 22.60
C TRP A 276 1.03 5.83 21.24
N ILE A 277 0.16 4.86 20.95
CA ILE A 277 -0.56 4.79 19.66
C ILE A 277 -1.32 6.09 19.40
N ARG A 278 -2.11 6.55 20.38
CA ARG A 278 -2.83 7.82 20.27
C ARG A 278 -1.86 9.00 20.23
N LYS A 279 -0.86 9.04 21.11
CA LYS A 279 0.12 10.16 21.19
C LYS A 279 0.87 10.36 19.87
N GLU A 280 1.35 9.28 19.26
CA GLU A 280 2.09 9.30 17.99
C GLU A 280 1.17 9.67 16.83
N LYS A 281 -0.05 9.11 16.77
CA LYS A 281 -1.06 9.52 15.78
C LYS A 281 -1.33 11.03 15.88
N ASP A 282 -1.58 11.54 17.09
CA ASP A 282 -1.82 12.98 17.33
C ASP A 282 -0.59 13.84 17.00
N ALA A 283 0.62 13.32 17.19
CA ALA A 283 1.86 13.99 16.78
C ALA A 283 1.97 14.05 15.25
N LEU A 284 1.78 12.94 14.54
CA LEU A 284 1.80 12.88 13.08
C LEU A 284 0.76 13.81 12.46
N VAL A 285 -0.47 13.78 12.98
CA VAL A 285 -1.56 14.68 12.55
C VAL A 285 -1.17 16.15 12.73
N ARG A 286 -0.53 16.51 13.85
CA ARG A 286 -0.06 17.88 14.08
C ARG A 286 1.06 18.27 13.11
N LEU A 287 1.99 17.35 12.81
CA LEU A 287 3.06 17.58 11.82
C LEU A 287 2.47 17.77 10.42
N LEU A 288 1.54 16.92 9.99
CA LEU A 288 0.86 17.02 8.71
C LEU A 288 0.02 18.30 8.61
N LYS A 289 -0.71 18.71 9.66
CA LYS A 289 -1.45 20.00 9.67
C LYS A 289 -0.50 21.17 9.45
N LYS A 290 0.64 21.19 10.14
CA LYS A 290 1.67 22.24 9.96
C LYS A 290 2.27 22.23 8.55
N ALA A 291 2.56 21.06 8.00
CA ALA A 291 3.05 20.92 6.63
C ALA A 291 2.01 21.36 5.58
N ALA A 292 0.74 21.01 5.77
CA ALA A 292 -0.35 21.41 4.87
C ALA A 292 -0.48 22.94 4.73
N HIS A 293 -0.30 23.67 5.83
CA HIS A 293 -0.29 25.13 5.81
C HIS A 293 0.83 25.71 4.94
N LYS A 294 1.98 25.03 4.83
CA LYS A 294 3.10 25.44 3.97
C LYS A 294 2.90 25.05 2.49
N ASN A 295 2.00 24.10 2.19
CA ASN A 295 1.94 23.40 0.91
C ASN A 295 0.82 23.86 -0.04
N MET A 296 0.31 25.08 0.10
CA MET A 296 -0.74 25.62 -0.77
C MET A 296 -1.95 24.67 -0.96
N GLY A 297 -2.27 23.85 0.05
CA GLY A 297 -3.39 22.91 0.01
C GLY A 297 -3.16 21.59 -0.72
N LYS A 298 -1.92 21.19 -1.07
CA LYS A 298 -1.64 19.88 -1.68
C LYS A 298 -1.53 18.72 -0.69
N LEU A 299 -1.57 19.00 0.61
CA LEU A 299 -1.60 17.98 1.64
C LEU A 299 -2.95 18.06 2.35
N HIS A 300 -3.73 16.99 2.27
CA HIS A 300 -5.01 16.90 2.97
C HIS A 300 -4.97 15.79 4.00
N LEU A 301 -5.77 15.95 5.06
CA LEU A 301 -5.90 14.96 6.10
C LEU A 301 -7.36 14.80 6.53
N ARG A 302 -7.76 13.57 6.86
CA ARG A 302 -9.04 13.23 7.47
C ARG A 302 -8.83 12.25 8.60
N GLU A 303 -9.45 12.52 9.73
CA GLU A 303 -9.42 11.66 10.92
C GLU A 303 -10.84 11.18 11.21
N ARG A 304 -11.02 9.88 11.44
CA ARG A 304 -12.32 9.29 11.77
C ARG A 304 -12.18 8.21 12.83
N LEU A 305 -12.83 8.46 13.96
CA LEU A 305 -13.07 7.46 14.99
C LEU A 305 -14.33 6.65 14.62
N TYR A 306 -14.18 5.34 14.54
CA TYR A 306 -15.27 4.40 14.29
C TYR A 306 -15.73 3.79 15.61
N PHE A 307 -17.00 3.41 15.68
CA PHE A 307 -17.61 2.85 16.90
C PHE A 307 -17.49 3.74 18.16
N PRO A 308 -17.76 5.06 18.06
CA PRO A 308 -17.66 5.94 19.23
C PRO A 308 -18.59 5.48 20.35
N GLY A 309 -18.09 5.45 21.58
CA GLY A 309 -18.86 5.04 22.76
C GLY A 309 -19.03 3.53 22.95
N LYS A 310 -18.56 2.69 22.02
CA LYS A 310 -18.51 1.23 22.24
C LYS A 310 -17.30 0.85 23.09
N LEU A 311 -17.45 -0.20 23.91
CA LEU A 311 -16.34 -0.79 24.65
C LEU A 311 -15.34 -1.45 23.68
N PRO A 312 -14.02 -1.29 23.88
CA PRO A 312 -13.01 -1.94 23.06
C PRO A 312 -13.15 -3.46 22.97
N ASP A 313 -13.24 -4.01 21.76
CA ASP A 313 -13.24 -5.45 21.51
C ASP A 313 -12.41 -5.81 20.27
N LEU A 314 -12.08 -7.10 20.11
CA LEU A 314 -11.26 -7.52 18.98
C LEU A 314 -12.03 -7.45 17.64
N GLN A 315 -13.35 -7.56 17.65
CA GLN A 315 -14.13 -7.53 16.41
C GLN A 315 -14.05 -6.17 15.74
N MET A 316 -14.21 -5.08 16.49
CA MET A 316 -14.14 -3.73 15.93
C MET A 316 -12.80 -3.43 15.23
N HIS A 317 -11.71 -4.04 15.71
CA HIS A 317 -10.40 -3.93 15.08
C HIS A 317 -10.45 -4.39 13.63
N PHE A 318 -11.15 -5.48 13.33
CA PHE A 318 -11.29 -5.98 11.98
C PHE A 318 -12.46 -5.33 11.23
N GLU A 319 -13.60 -5.14 11.90
CA GLU A 319 -14.84 -4.60 11.33
C GLU A 319 -14.65 -3.22 10.68
N ILE A 320 -13.68 -2.44 11.15
CA ILE A 320 -13.28 -1.16 10.53
C ILE A 320 -12.90 -1.31 9.04
N ILE A 321 -12.33 -2.43 8.61
CA ILE A 321 -11.96 -2.66 7.20
C ILE A 321 -13.20 -2.61 6.31
N ASP A 322 -14.34 -3.09 6.81
CA ASP A 322 -15.60 -3.15 6.08
C ASP A 322 -16.32 -1.80 6.05
N ILE A 323 -16.18 -1.00 7.11
CA ILE A 323 -16.93 0.26 7.26
C ILE A 323 -16.09 1.52 7.00
N MET A 324 -14.77 1.40 6.80
CA MET A 324 -13.91 2.55 6.58
C MET A 324 -14.34 3.33 5.34
N ASP A 325 -14.41 4.64 5.47
CA ASP A 325 -14.75 5.55 4.40
C ASP A 325 -13.47 6.03 3.70
N VAL A 326 -13.42 5.81 2.38
CA VAL A 326 -12.30 6.17 1.52
C VAL A 326 -12.62 7.37 0.60
N SER A 327 -13.78 8.00 0.81
CA SER A 327 -14.25 9.16 0.05
C SER A 327 -13.64 10.47 0.56
#